data_AF-A0A1V4RCU8-F1
#
_entry.id   AF-A0A1V4RCU8-F1
#
_cell.length_a   1.000
_cell.length_b   1.000
_cell.length_c   1.000
_cell.angle_alpha   90.00
_cell.angle_beta   90.00
_cell.angle_gamma   90.00
#
_symmetry.space_group_name_H-M   'P 1'
#
loop_
_entity.id
_entity.type
_entity.pdbx_description
1 polymer ?
#
loop_
_entity_poly.entity_id
_entity_poly.type
_entity_poly.pdbx_seq_one_letter_code
_entity_poly.pdbx_strand_id
1 'polypeptide(L)'
;MNRLWAPWRIKYVSNPNKKGCIFCKAFKERKDYSNLVILRSKYCFVILNIYPYNNGHMMVVPNRHIKDLEKLSRDEVLDLTATMIKTKNIIKDILRPDGFNIGINIGKVAGAGVKSHLHIHIVPRWNGDTNFMPVVRTRASLPFCISKRQRPNNTQRCF
;
A
#
# COMPACT_ATOMS: atom_id res chain seq x y z
N MET A 1 -3.80 -14.59 -23.11
CA MET A 1 -2.42 -14.33 -22.62
C MET A 1 -2.50 -13.82 -21.18
N ASN A 2 -2.65 -14.70 -20.19
CA ASN A 2 -2.85 -14.33 -18.77
C ASN A 2 -1.66 -14.80 -17.93
N ARG A 3 -0.56 -14.04 -17.97
CA ARG A 3 0.54 -14.21 -16.99
C ARG A 3 0.42 -13.10 -15.95
N LEU A 4 -0.20 -13.42 -14.82
CA LEU A 4 -0.14 -12.59 -13.63
C LEU A 4 1.21 -12.85 -12.94
N TRP A 5 2.12 -11.89 -13.03
CA TRP A 5 3.49 -11.96 -12.47
C TRP A 5 3.55 -11.69 -10.95
N ALA A 6 2.56 -12.19 -10.20
CA ALA A 6 2.54 -12.17 -8.74
C ALA A 6 1.74 -13.37 -8.22
N PRO A 7 2.32 -14.60 -8.19
CA PRO A 7 1.60 -15.83 -7.85
C PRO A 7 0.92 -15.77 -6.47
N TRP A 8 1.51 -15.04 -5.51
CA TRP A 8 0.95 -14.83 -4.17
C TRP A 8 -0.34 -13.97 -4.17
N ARG A 9 -0.55 -13.16 -5.21
CA ARG A 9 -1.75 -12.33 -5.40
C ARG A 9 -2.98 -13.17 -5.75
N ILE A 10 -2.79 -14.39 -6.26
CA ILE A 10 -3.86 -15.29 -6.70
C ILE A 10 -4.79 -15.70 -5.54
N LYS A 11 -4.24 -16.03 -4.36
CA LYS A 11 -5.07 -16.48 -3.22
C LYS A 11 -6.08 -15.44 -2.72
N TYR A 12 -5.84 -14.15 -2.98
CA TYR A 12 -6.71 -13.06 -2.53
C TYR A 12 -7.53 -12.42 -3.63
N VAL A 13 -7.02 -12.35 -4.87
CA VAL A 13 -7.81 -11.91 -6.04
C VAL A 13 -8.92 -12.92 -6.34
N SER A 14 -8.70 -14.21 -6.07
CA SER A 14 -9.69 -15.27 -6.25
C SER A 14 -10.72 -15.39 -5.12
N ASN A 15 -10.71 -14.49 -4.12
CA ASN A 15 -11.70 -14.50 -3.04
C ASN A 15 -12.62 -13.26 -3.09
N PRO A 16 -13.57 -13.20 -4.04
CA PRO A 16 -14.44 -12.05 -4.27
C PRO A 16 -15.46 -11.79 -3.14
N ASN A 17 -15.48 -12.61 -2.09
CA ASN A 17 -16.57 -12.70 -1.11
C ASN A 17 -16.33 -12.04 0.25
N LYS A 18 -15.29 -11.22 0.44
CA LYS A 18 -15.24 -10.36 1.65
C LYS A 18 -16.20 -9.18 1.47
N LYS A 19 -17.43 -9.34 1.95
CA LYS A 19 -18.42 -8.25 2.06
C LYS A 19 -17.82 -7.11 2.89
N GLY A 20 -17.59 -5.95 2.28
CA GLY A 20 -17.18 -4.71 2.96
C GLY A 20 -15.81 -4.14 2.56
N CYS A 21 -15.59 -2.86 2.88
CA CYS A 21 -14.33 -2.17 2.58
C CYS A 21 -13.24 -2.52 3.60
N ILE A 22 -12.07 -2.96 3.12
CA ILE A 22 -10.91 -3.30 3.96
C ILE A 22 -10.41 -2.11 4.79
N PHE A 23 -10.45 -0.91 4.23
CA PHE A 23 -10.00 0.29 4.91
C PHE A 23 -10.96 0.72 6.01
N CYS A 24 -12.27 0.64 5.76
CA CYS A 24 -13.27 0.89 6.80
C CYS A 24 -13.13 -0.10 7.96
N LYS A 25 -12.87 -1.37 7.66
CA LYS A 25 -12.61 -2.39 8.67
C LYS A 25 -11.36 -2.04 9.50
N ALA A 26 -10.23 -1.76 8.84
CA ALA A 26 -8.99 -1.37 9.48
C ALA A 26 -9.14 -0.10 10.34
N PHE A 27 -9.94 0.87 9.86
CA PHE A 27 -10.22 2.09 10.59
C PHE A 27 -11.04 1.83 11.86
N LYS A 28 -12.09 1.01 11.78
CA LYS A 28 -13.01 0.72 12.90
C LYS A 28 -12.40 -0.17 13.98
N GLU A 29 -11.65 -1.21 13.60
CA GLU A 29 -11.16 -2.20 14.56
C GLU A 29 -10.09 -1.64 15.51
N ARG A 30 -9.40 -0.54 15.16
CA ARG A 30 -8.34 0.10 15.96
C ARG A 30 -7.22 -0.85 16.41
N LYS A 31 -7.12 -2.05 15.83
CA LYS A 31 -6.03 -3.00 16.02
C LYS A 31 -4.91 -2.68 15.04
N ASP A 32 -4.18 -1.62 15.33
CA ASP A 32 -3.27 -1.00 14.35
C ASP A 32 -2.17 -1.97 13.88
N TYR A 33 -1.55 -2.72 14.80
CA TYR A 33 -0.53 -3.70 14.46
C TYR A 33 -1.05 -4.82 13.54
N SER A 34 -2.22 -5.40 13.83
CA SER A 34 -2.76 -6.49 13.01
C SER A 34 -3.27 -6.01 11.65
N ASN A 35 -3.71 -4.75 11.58
CA ASN A 35 -4.22 -4.13 10.35
C ASN A 35 -3.14 -3.36 9.60
N LEU A 36 -1.87 -3.43 10.05
CA LEU A 36 -0.73 -2.74 9.46
C LEU A 36 -0.91 -1.21 9.34
N VAL A 37 -1.68 -0.62 10.26
CA VAL A 37 -1.85 0.83 10.37
C VAL A 37 -0.64 1.39 11.12
N ILE A 38 0.01 2.38 10.52
CA ILE A 38 1.27 2.95 11.02
C ILE A 38 1.03 4.29 11.71
N LEU A 39 0.08 5.07 11.19
CA LEU A 39 -0.20 6.42 11.66
C LEU A 39 -1.69 6.72 11.50
N ARG A 40 -2.26 7.45 12.45
CA ARG A 40 -3.60 8.03 12.34
C ARG A 40 -3.52 9.54 12.51
N SER A 41 -4.21 10.26 11.65
CA SER A 41 -4.45 11.69 11.75
C SER A 41 -5.95 11.96 11.97
N LYS A 42 -6.34 13.23 11.97
CA LYS A 42 -7.71 13.68 12.23
C LYS A 42 -8.71 13.13 11.20
N TYR A 43 -8.36 13.20 9.92
CA TYR A 43 -9.23 12.83 8.80
C TYR A 43 -8.73 11.65 7.98
N CYS A 44 -7.51 11.16 8.21
CA CYS A 44 -6.94 10.05 7.46
C CYS A 44 -6.04 9.16 8.32
N PHE A 45 -5.60 8.04 7.75
CA PHE A 45 -4.63 7.13 8.35
C PHE A 45 -3.71 6.54 7.29
N VAL A 46 -2.57 6.02 7.74
CA VAL A 46 -1.54 5.39 6.90
C VAL A 46 -1.53 3.90 7.17
N ILE A 47 -1.58 3.11 6.11
CA ILE A 47 -1.58 1.65 6.17
C ILE A 47 -0.54 1.09 5.20
N LEU A 48 0.17 0.03 5.59
CA LEU A 48 1.05 -0.69 4.68
C LEU A 48 0.24 -1.46 3.64
N ASN A 49 0.73 -1.49 2.41
CA ASN A 49 0.17 -2.36 1.40
C ASN A 49 0.63 -3.81 1.62
N ILE A 50 -0.33 -4.73 1.76
CA ILE A 50 -0.07 -6.18 1.89
C ILE A 50 0.58 -6.74 0.62
N TYR A 51 0.35 -6.10 -0.53
CA TYR A 51 0.96 -6.43 -1.81
C TYR A 51 1.83 -5.27 -2.29
N PRO A 52 2.99 -5.04 -1.64
CA PRO A 52 3.84 -3.91 -1.96
C PRO A 52 4.47 -4.07 -3.35
N TYR A 53 4.65 -2.96 -4.06
CA TYR A 53 5.50 -2.93 -5.27
C TYR A 53 6.96 -2.98 -4.84
N ASN A 54 7.31 -2.17 -3.84
CA ASN A 54 8.61 -2.11 -3.19
C ASN A 54 8.45 -2.06 -1.67
N ASN A 55 9.54 -2.36 -0.95
CA ASN A 55 9.62 -2.23 0.50
C ASN A 55 9.20 -0.83 0.94
N GLY A 56 8.31 -0.73 1.93
CA GLY A 56 7.80 0.55 2.40
C GLY A 56 6.66 1.13 1.56
N HIS A 57 6.04 0.36 0.65
CA HIS A 57 4.82 0.77 -0.03
C HIS A 57 3.69 1.00 0.99
N MET A 58 3.35 2.26 1.20
CA MET A 58 2.30 2.70 2.11
C MET A 58 1.14 3.34 1.32
N MET A 59 -0.02 3.39 1.96
CA MET A 59 -1.21 4.04 1.46
C MET A 59 -1.75 5.03 2.49
N VAL A 60 -2.03 6.26 2.07
CA VAL A 60 -2.75 7.25 2.90
C VAL A 60 -4.22 7.20 2.52
N VAL A 61 -5.09 7.01 3.50
CA VAL A 61 -6.50 6.68 3.29
C VAL A 61 -7.37 7.60 4.14
N PRO A 62 -8.39 8.28 3.57
CA PRO A 62 -9.34 9.05 4.36
C PRO A 62 -10.16 8.13 5.27
N ASN A 63 -10.48 8.61 6.46
CA ASN A 63 -11.31 7.91 7.44
C ASN A 63 -12.73 7.66 6.88
N ARG A 64 -13.25 8.63 6.12
CA ARG A 64 -14.55 8.56 5.45
C ARG A 64 -14.46 7.69 4.19
N HIS A 65 -15.48 6.86 3.98
CA HIS A 65 -15.59 6.00 2.80
C HIS A 65 -16.00 6.81 1.57
N ILE A 66 -15.02 7.27 0.80
CA ILE A 66 -15.23 8.10 -0.39
C ILE A 66 -14.42 7.50 -1.52
N LYS A 67 -15.00 7.44 -2.73
CA LYS A 67 -14.31 6.96 -3.93
C LYS A 67 -13.66 8.07 -4.78
N ASP A 68 -14.24 9.27 -4.76
CA ASP A 68 -13.88 10.36 -5.68
C ASP A 68 -13.16 11.48 -4.92
N LEU A 69 -12.13 12.08 -5.54
CA LEU A 69 -11.34 13.15 -4.93
C LEU A 69 -12.15 14.43 -4.71
N GLU A 70 -13.06 14.76 -5.64
CA GLU A 70 -13.81 16.01 -5.62
C GLU A 70 -14.81 16.08 -4.45
N LYS A 71 -15.05 14.96 -3.77
CA LYS A 71 -15.96 14.85 -2.63
C LYS A 71 -15.28 15.09 -1.29
N LEU A 72 -13.97 15.29 -1.26
CA LEU A 72 -13.24 15.62 -0.04
C LEU A 72 -13.54 17.06 0.39
N SER A 73 -13.70 17.28 1.69
CA SER A 73 -13.72 18.64 2.24
C SER A 73 -12.32 19.26 2.18
N ARG A 74 -12.26 20.60 2.28
CA ARG A 74 -10.98 21.32 2.32
C ARG A 74 -10.07 20.82 3.46
N ASP A 75 -10.64 20.55 4.64
CA ASP A 75 -9.90 20.04 5.80
C ASP A 75 -9.39 18.61 5.56
N GLU A 76 -10.19 17.76 4.91
CA GLU A 76 -9.78 16.40 4.56
C GLU A 76 -8.60 16.44 3.55
N VAL A 77 -8.64 17.33 2.55
CA VAL A 77 -7.55 17.50 1.57
C VAL A 77 -6.26 17.98 2.24
N LEU A 78 -6.35 18.95 3.14
CA LEU A 78 -5.19 19.47 3.87
C LEU A 78 -4.55 18.39 4.73
N ASP A 79 -5.36 17.66 5.51
CA ASP A 79 -4.84 16.59 6.38
C ASP A 79 -4.28 15.40 5.58
N LEU A 80 -4.92 15.02 4.48
CA LEU A 80 -4.41 13.99 3.57
C LEU A 80 -3.04 14.37 3.00
N THR A 81 -2.91 15.61 2.49
CA THR A 81 -1.66 16.10 1.91
C THR A 81 -0.56 16.21 2.95
N ALA A 82 -0.87 16.76 4.13
CA ALA A 82 0.08 16.87 5.23
C ALA A 82 0.56 15.49 5.72
N THR A 83 -0.37 14.54 5.85
CA THR A 83 -0.06 13.15 6.26
C THR A 83 0.75 12.43 5.20
N MET A 84 0.47 12.64 3.90
CA MET A 84 1.26 12.12 2.80
C MET A 84 2.71 12.64 2.83
N ILE A 85 2.91 13.95 2.98
CA ILE A 85 4.24 14.56 3.09
C ILE A 85 5.00 13.98 4.30
N LYS A 86 4.33 13.92 5.46
CA LYS A 86 4.90 13.32 6.69
C LYS A 86 5.33 11.88 6.47
N THR A 87 4.47 11.07 5.85
CA THR A 87 4.74 9.65 5.56
C THR A 87 5.93 9.49 4.63
N LYS A 88 5.98 10.27 3.55
CA LYS A 88 7.10 10.25 2.60
C LYS A 88 8.43 10.63 3.27
N ASN A 89 8.42 11.62 4.17
CA ASN A 89 9.63 12.01 4.91
C ASN A 89 10.08 10.90 5.88
N ILE A 90 9.15 10.29 6.63
CA ILE A 90 9.46 9.14 7.49
C ILE A 90 10.09 7.99 6.69
N ILE A 91 9.53 7.66 5.52
CA ILE A 91 10.10 6.63 4.64
C ILE A 91 11.49 7.04 4.15
N LYS A 92 11.69 8.32 3.81
CA LYS A 92 12.98 8.84 3.36
C LYS A 92 14.06 8.63 4.42
N ASP A 93 13.75 8.93 5.67
CA ASP A 93 14.72 8.87 6.77
C ASP A 93 15.08 7.43 7.14
N ILE A 94 14.09 6.51 7.10
CA ILE A 94 14.26 5.11 7.50
C ILE A 94 14.88 4.26 6.39
N LEU A 95 14.38 4.39 5.16
CA LEU A 95 14.73 3.50 4.05
C LEU A 95 15.74 4.10 3.07
N ARG A 96 15.96 5.42 3.11
CA ARG A 96 16.86 6.15 2.19
C ARG A 96 16.67 5.75 0.71
N PRO A 97 15.45 5.85 0.15
CA PRO A 97 15.22 5.63 -1.26
C PRO A 97 15.76 6.81 -2.09
N ASP A 98 16.11 6.52 -3.34
CA ASP A 98 16.56 7.52 -4.32
C ASP A 98 15.41 8.35 -4.87
N GLY A 99 14.18 7.83 -4.80
CA GLY A 99 12.98 8.52 -5.30
C GLY A 99 11.67 7.94 -4.77
N PHE A 100 10.56 8.51 -5.24
CA PHE A 100 9.21 8.09 -4.87
C PHE A 100 8.27 8.15 -6.07
N ASN A 101 7.36 7.18 -6.17
CA ASN A 101 6.12 7.35 -6.92
C ASN A 101 4.99 7.60 -5.94
N ILE A 102 4.26 8.68 -6.16
CA ILE A 102 3.07 9.04 -5.40
C ILE A 102 1.93 9.20 -6.38
N GLY A 103 0.82 8.51 -6.13
CA GLY A 103 -0.28 8.51 -7.09
C GLY A 103 -1.57 7.91 -6.56
N ILE A 104 -2.64 8.18 -7.29
CA ILE A 104 -4.00 7.76 -6.97
C ILE A 104 -4.61 7.14 -8.22
N ASN A 105 -5.23 5.98 -8.07
CA ASN A 105 -5.93 5.31 -9.15
C ASN A 105 -7.43 5.44 -8.92
N ILE A 106 -8.15 6.13 -9.81
CA ILE A 106 -9.60 6.38 -9.71
C ILE A 106 -10.32 5.66 -10.84
N GLY A 107 -11.33 4.85 -10.48
CA GLY A 107 -12.14 4.11 -11.42
C GLY A 107 -11.55 2.74 -11.82
N LYS A 108 -12.41 1.91 -12.44
CA LYS A 108 -12.10 0.51 -12.76
C LYS A 108 -10.95 0.38 -13.75
N VAL A 109 -10.89 1.27 -14.74
CA VAL A 109 -9.91 1.22 -15.83
C VAL A 109 -8.52 1.68 -15.38
N ALA A 110 -8.44 2.56 -14.39
CA ALA A 110 -7.17 3.05 -13.83
C ALA A 110 -6.44 2.02 -12.95
N GLY A 111 -6.92 0.78 -12.86
CA GLY A 111 -6.28 -0.26 -12.05
C GLY A 111 -6.50 -0.11 -10.53
N ALA A 112 -7.55 0.59 -10.10
CA ALA A 112 -7.91 0.69 -8.68
C ALA A 112 -8.21 -0.70 -8.08
N GLY A 113 -7.29 -1.21 -7.26
CA GLY A 113 -7.42 -2.51 -6.58
C GLY A 113 -8.57 -2.52 -5.57
N VAL A 114 -8.76 -1.40 -4.86
CA VAL A 114 -9.91 -1.13 -3.99
C VAL A 114 -10.74 -0.02 -4.63
N LYS A 115 -11.88 -0.40 -5.23
CA LYS A 115 -12.64 0.49 -6.14
C LYS A 115 -13.50 1.53 -5.44
N SER A 116 -13.89 1.27 -4.19
CA SER A 116 -14.91 2.07 -3.49
C SER A 116 -14.33 3.06 -2.48
N HIS A 117 -13.02 3.05 -2.25
CA HIS A 117 -12.39 3.86 -1.23
C HIS A 117 -11.04 4.38 -1.72
N LEU A 118 -10.97 5.70 -1.82
CA LEU A 118 -9.81 6.49 -2.20
C LEU A 118 -8.59 6.13 -1.33
N HIS A 119 -7.42 6.02 -1.95
CA HIS A 119 -6.17 5.82 -1.24
C HIS A 119 -5.01 6.33 -2.10
N ILE A 120 -4.08 7.03 -1.47
CA ILE A 120 -2.89 7.58 -2.12
C ILE A 120 -1.74 6.61 -1.90
N HIS A 121 -1.19 6.06 -2.97
CA HIS A 121 -0.01 5.22 -2.91
C HIS A 121 1.24 6.07 -2.71
N ILE A 122 2.12 5.63 -1.82
CA ILE A 122 3.48 6.15 -1.66
C ILE A 122 4.43 4.96 -1.81
N VAL A 123 5.15 4.93 -2.92
CA VAL A 123 6.05 3.83 -3.28
C VAL A 123 7.48 4.37 -3.34
N PRO A 124 8.36 4.02 -2.38
CA PRO A 124 9.77 4.37 -2.46
C PRO A 124 10.47 3.59 -3.58
N ARG A 125 11.44 4.23 -4.23
CA ARG A 125 12.15 3.74 -5.42
C ARG A 125 13.66 3.85 -5.23
N TRP A 126 14.39 2.91 -5.82
CA TRP A 126 15.86 2.90 -5.85
C TRP A 126 16.36 2.80 -7.28
N ASN A 127 17.52 3.38 -7.56
CA ASN A 127 18.13 3.23 -8.86
C ASN A 127 18.39 1.75 -9.17
N GLY A 128 17.90 1.28 -10.33
CA GLY A 128 18.00 -0.14 -10.73
C GLY A 128 16.87 -1.06 -10.23
N ASP A 129 15.86 -0.53 -9.52
CA ASP A 129 14.64 -1.29 -9.25
C ASP A 129 13.72 -1.39 -10.49
N THR A 130 12.92 -2.46 -10.58
CA THR A 130 12.01 -2.64 -11.70
C THR A 130 10.88 -1.61 -11.68
N ASN A 131 10.81 -0.78 -12.73
CA ASN A 131 9.71 0.16 -12.99
C ASN A 131 8.36 -0.53 -13.25
N PHE A 132 7.31 0.30 -13.32
CA PHE A 132 5.90 -0.07 -13.52
C PHE A 132 5.63 -0.96 -14.76
N MET A 133 6.60 -1.07 -15.68
CA MET A 133 6.61 -2.02 -16.78
C MET A 133 7.85 -2.92 -16.65
N PRO A 134 7.71 -4.24 -16.43
CA PRO A 134 8.81 -5.16 -16.68
C PRO A 134 8.96 -5.26 -18.21
N VAL A 135 9.81 -4.43 -18.80
CA VAL A 135 10.12 -4.44 -20.26
C VAL A 135 11.06 -5.60 -20.60
N VAL A 136 10.80 -6.81 -20.05
CA VAL A 136 11.67 -7.99 -20.16
C VAL A 136 12.96 -7.85 -19.32
N ARG A 137 13.07 -8.61 -18.22
CA ARG A 137 14.18 -9.54 -17.90
C ARG A 137 14.13 -10.04 -16.45
N THR A 138 14.48 -11.30 -16.33
CA THR A 138 14.65 -12.22 -15.20
C THR A 138 15.32 -11.64 -13.93
N ARG A 139 14.53 -11.07 -13.01
CA ARG A 139 14.64 -11.20 -11.53
C ARG A 139 13.89 -10.05 -10.87
N ALA A 140 12.69 -10.32 -10.38
CA ALA A 140 12.06 -9.42 -9.41
C ALA A 140 12.79 -9.59 -8.08
N SER A 141 13.35 -8.51 -7.53
CA SER A 141 13.84 -8.49 -6.15
C SER A 141 12.65 -8.70 -5.22
N LEU A 142 12.68 -9.79 -4.44
CA LEU A 142 11.65 -10.07 -3.44
C LEU A 142 11.62 -8.95 -2.39
N PRO A 143 10.46 -8.31 -2.13
CA PRO A 143 10.29 -7.45 -0.97
C PRO A 143 10.63 -8.20 0.32
N PHE A 144 11.23 -7.54 1.30
CA PHE A 144 11.45 -8.10 2.62
C PHE A 144 10.10 -8.46 3.24
N CYS A 145 9.96 -9.72 3.62
CA CYS A 145 8.77 -10.23 4.27
C CYS A 145 8.59 -9.51 5.62
N ILE A 146 7.39 -9.03 5.92
CA ILE A 146 7.06 -8.54 7.26
C ILE A 146 6.88 -9.78 8.15
N SER A 147 7.98 -10.38 8.62
CA SER A 147 7.94 -11.53 9.54
C SER A 147 8.35 -11.15 10.95
N LYS A 148 7.65 -11.76 11.92
CA LYS A 148 8.02 -11.76 13.34
C LYS A 148 9.49 -12.17 13.48
N ARG A 149 10.26 -11.44 14.30
CA ARG A 149 11.58 -11.87 14.77
C ARG A 149 11.48 -13.30 15.33
N GLN A 150 12.15 -14.25 14.71
CA GLN A 150 12.58 -15.48 15.37
C GLN A 150 14.05 -15.75 15.03
N ARG A 151 14.76 -16.21 16.07
CA ARG A 151 16.20 -16.47 16.16
C ARG A 151 16.66 -17.59 15.19
N PRO A 152 17.98 -17.72 14.95
CA PRO A 152 18.51 -18.44 13.80
C PRO A 152 18.50 -19.93 14.10
N ASN A 153 17.78 -20.70 13.29
CA ASN A 153 18.27 -21.95 12.73
C ASN A 153 17.25 -22.56 11.76
N ASN A 154 17.74 -22.79 10.55
CA ASN A 154 17.25 -23.65 9.48
C ASN A 154 15.91 -23.37 8.77
N THR A 155 16.09 -23.25 7.45
CA THR A 155 15.16 -23.48 6.34
C THR A 155 14.01 -22.50 6.15
N GLN A 156 14.23 -21.63 5.16
CA GLN A 156 13.25 -20.75 4.54
C GLN A 156 11.99 -21.52 4.11
N ARG A 157 10.86 -21.20 4.74
CA ARG A 157 9.53 -21.35 4.12
C ARG A 157 8.73 -20.07 4.38
N CYS A 158 8.62 -19.23 3.35
CA CYS A 158 7.65 -18.14 3.31
C CYS A 158 6.28 -18.73 2.92
N PHE A 159 5.27 -18.53 3.75
CA PHE A 159 3.86 -18.82 3.45
C PHE A 159 3.11 -17.55 3.07
#